data_AF-A0A6A4PXJ0-F1
#
_entry.id   AF-A0A6A4PXJ0-F1
#
_cell.length_a   1.000
_cell.length_b   1.000
_cell.length_c   1.000
_cell.angle_alpha   90.00
_cell.angle_beta   90.00
_cell.angle_gamma   90.00
#
_symmetry.space_group_name_H-M   'P 1'
#
loop_
_entity.id
_entity.type
_entity.pdbx_description
1 polymer ?
#
loop_
_entity_poly.entity_id
_entity_poly.type
_entity_poly.pdbx_seq_one_letter_code
_entity_poly.pdbx_strand_id
1 'polypeptide(L)'
;MSESIGRTLRDGGLEGELAPTLTIKDSLSSPFAFHVFSHFLLQLSSRITAQNSHSRGIVIVALSRSPSYYIALLKMKGFDVASSNNWFHILDYYTDPLGWKEKIRKPSNVTDPSSQIPLATSSYKTVKDIDKLFSVITELGRGLVGDNKAHFSVAIDSLSELLRHASLQSVAGLVGNLRSHEQISCIFGLLHSDLHEERAAAVLEYMSSVVASVDPFHHSVDGQRRYLGNSLSEQNFTKGKFNVRSKRRNGRVRVTCEEFKVEFGGISFSNVSSVDGTTTAAALVPKVQFNLQLSEKERIDRAKVVLPFEHQGNGKPIQIYDGRRSLEESNNSEATHISSVTKEGGMGEIIYFRDSDDEMPDSDEDPDDDLDI
;
A
#
# COMPACT_ATOMS: atom_id res chain seq x y z
N MET A 1 3.61 -8.68 -4.59
CA MET A 1 3.14 -7.79 -3.50
C MET A 1 1.65 -7.95 -3.31
N SER A 2 0.89 -8.05 -4.39
CA SER A 2 -0.48 -8.61 -4.39
C SER A 2 -0.60 -9.88 -3.52
N GLU A 3 0.34 -10.82 -3.63
CA GLU A 3 0.37 -12.01 -2.76
C GLU A 3 0.52 -11.68 -1.27
N SER A 4 1.34 -10.69 -0.92
CA SER A 4 1.53 -10.30 0.48
C SER A 4 0.25 -9.72 1.07
N ILE A 5 -0.47 -8.90 0.29
CA ILE A 5 -1.79 -8.39 0.69
C ILE A 5 -2.76 -9.55 0.85
N GLY A 6 -2.80 -10.47 -0.11
CA GLY A 6 -3.66 -11.66 -0.04
C GLY A 6 -3.37 -12.53 1.19
N ARG A 7 -2.11 -12.64 1.62
CA ARG A 7 -1.74 -13.31 2.88
C ARG A 7 -2.26 -12.55 4.10
N THR A 8 -2.11 -11.22 4.15
CA THR A 8 -2.66 -10.39 5.23
C THR A 8 -4.18 -10.54 5.35
N LEU A 9 -4.91 -10.53 4.24
CA LEU A 9 -6.37 -10.71 4.25
C LEU A 9 -6.77 -12.14 4.67
N ARG A 10 -5.99 -13.14 4.25
CA ARG A 10 -6.20 -14.56 4.62
C ARG A 10 -5.95 -14.81 6.11
N ASP A 11 -4.87 -14.27 6.64
CA ASP A 11 -4.42 -14.50 8.03
C ASP A 11 -5.26 -13.71 9.02
N GLY A 12 -5.81 -12.56 8.60
CA GLY A 12 -6.66 -11.71 9.43
C GLY A 12 -5.91 -11.01 10.56
N GLY A 13 -6.67 -10.45 11.50
CA GLY A 13 -6.13 -9.88 12.75
C GLY A 13 -5.84 -10.97 13.78
N LEU A 14 -4.87 -10.74 14.66
CA LEU A 14 -4.70 -11.59 15.84
C LEU A 14 -5.72 -11.22 16.92
N GLU A 15 -5.93 -12.12 17.88
CA GLU A 15 -6.83 -11.89 19.01
C GLU A 15 -6.43 -10.60 19.76
N GLY A 16 -7.39 -9.68 19.93
CA GLY A 16 -7.16 -8.37 20.54
C GLY A 16 -6.62 -7.27 19.61
N GLU A 17 -6.29 -7.58 18.35
CA GLU A 17 -5.91 -6.59 17.35
C GLU A 17 -7.11 -6.15 16.49
N LEU A 18 -7.01 -4.94 15.92
CA LEU A 18 -7.96 -4.49 14.91
C LEU A 18 -7.82 -5.30 13.62
N ALA A 19 -8.94 -5.65 13.01
CA ALA A 19 -8.95 -6.37 11.74
C ALA A 19 -8.17 -5.59 10.65
N PRO A 20 -7.27 -6.25 9.90
CA PRO A 20 -6.56 -5.65 8.79
C PRO A 20 -7.55 -5.09 7.77
N THR A 21 -7.32 -3.84 7.38
CA THR A 21 -8.17 -3.14 6.41
C THR A 21 -7.36 -2.73 5.18
N LEU A 22 -7.86 -3.12 4.00
CA LEU A 22 -7.30 -2.75 2.70
C LEU A 22 -8.21 -1.72 2.01
N THR A 23 -7.68 -0.53 1.74
CA THR A 23 -8.32 0.43 0.84
C THR A 23 -7.65 0.37 -0.53
N ILE A 24 -8.45 0.07 -1.56
CA ILE A 24 -8.01 0.06 -2.95
C ILE A 24 -8.44 1.39 -3.56
N LYS A 25 -7.48 2.22 -3.90
CA LYS A 25 -7.69 3.57 -4.42
C LYS A 25 -7.45 3.61 -5.92
N ASP A 26 -8.34 4.27 -6.63
CA ASP A 26 -8.12 4.69 -8.01
C ASP A 26 -8.59 6.14 -8.23
N SER A 27 -8.52 6.53 -9.50
CA SER A 27 -9.02 7.77 -10.07
C SER A 27 -9.75 7.47 -11.38
N LEU A 28 -10.49 8.44 -11.89
CA LEU A 28 -11.12 8.39 -13.20
C LEU A 28 -10.11 8.17 -14.33
N SER A 29 -8.87 8.62 -14.16
CA SER A 29 -7.78 8.39 -15.12
C SER A 29 -7.26 6.95 -15.14
N SER A 30 -7.58 6.15 -14.13
CA SER A 30 -7.13 4.76 -13.99
C SER A 30 -8.19 3.89 -13.28
N PRO A 31 -9.36 3.63 -13.90
CA PRO A 31 -10.51 3.01 -13.24
C PRO A 31 -10.38 1.48 -13.10
N PHE A 32 -9.21 0.99 -12.69
CA PHE A 32 -8.93 -0.44 -12.56
C PHE A 32 -8.99 -0.95 -11.12
N ALA A 33 -9.30 -0.11 -10.12
CA ALA A 33 -9.40 -0.60 -8.73
C ALA A 33 -10.45 -1.70 -8.60
N PHE A 34 -11.52 -1.69 -9.40
CA PHE A 34 -12.51 -2.75 -9.36
C PHE A 34 -11.95 -4.10 -9.83
N HIS A 35 -11.01 -4.12 -10.77
CA HIS A 35 -10.33 -5.34 -11.20
C HIS A 35 -9.41 -5.88 -10.10
N VAL A 36 -8.72 -4.97 -9.39
CA VAL A 36 -7.92 -5.31 -8.21
C VAL A 36 -8.81 -5.83 -7.07
N PHE A 37 -9.94 -5.19 -6.81
CA PHE A 37 -10.94 -5.64 -5.84
C PHE A 37 -11.44 -7.05 -6.17
N SER A 38 -11.82 -7.27 -7.41
CA SER A 38 -12.28 -8.58 -7.90
C SER A 38 -11.19 -9.65 -7.74
N HIS A 39 -9.93 -9.31 -7.99
CA HIS A 39 -8.80 -10.21 -7.77
C HIS A 39 -8.69 -10.63 -6.30
N PHE A 40 -8.71 -9.69 -5.36
CA PHE A 40 -8.64 -10.01 -3.93
C PHE A 40 -9.88 -10.75 -3.43
N LEU A 41 -11.06 -10.40 -3.92
CA LEU A 41 -12.31 -11.11 -3.62
C LEU A 41 -12.21 -12.58 -4.04
N LEU A 42 -11.80 -12.86 -5.27
CA LEU A 42 -11.62 -14.21 -5.80
C LEU A 42 -10.52 -14.98 -5.07
N GLN A 43 -9.39 -14.34 -4.79
CA GLN A 43 -8.29 -14.94 -4.05
C GLN A 43 -8.74 -15.34 -2.65
N LEU A 44 -9.40 -14.45 -1.91
CA LEU A 44 -9.90 -14.72 -0.57
C LEU A 44 -10.98 -15.81 -0.59
N SER A 45 -11.91 -15.75 -1.54
CA SER A 45 -12.94 -16.76 -1.75
C SER A 45 -12.33 -18.15 -1.92
N SER A 46 -11.31 -18.29 -2.77
CA SER A 46 -10.56 -19.53 -2.97
C SER A 46 -9.95 -20.06 -1.67
N ARG A 47 -9.40 -19.19 -0.82
CA ARG A 47 -8.82 -19.57 0.47
C ARG A 47 -9.87 -19.98 1.50
N ILE A 48 -11.01 -19.30 1.53
CA ILE A 48 -12.15 -19.64 2.39
C ILE A 48 -12.69 -21.03 2.01
N THR A 49 -12.96 -21.27 0.73
CA THR A 49 -13.46 -22.57 0.26
C THR A 49 -12.48 -23.70 0.48
N ALA A 50 -11.17 -23.42 0.40
CA ALA A 50 -10.11 -24.38 0.71
C ALA A 50 -9.85 -24.55 2.22
N GLN A 51 -10.60 -23.86 3.08
CA GLN A 51 -10.42 -23.83 4.54
C GLN A 51 -8.99 -23.46 4.98
N ASN A 52 -8.29 -22.68 4.16
CA ASN A 52 -6.94 -22.19 4.40
C ASN A 52 -6.95 -20.67 4.61
N SER A 53 -7.98 -20.19 5.30
CA SER A 53 -8.19 -18.80 5.68
C SER A 53 -8.66 -18.77 7.12
N HIS A 54 -8.28 -17.73 7.85
CA HIS A 54 -8.82 -17.48 9.19
C HIS A 54 -10.34 -17.22 9.12
N SER A 55 -10.78 -16.63 8.02
CA SER A 55 -12.19 -16.42 7.69
C SER A 55 -12.86 -17.69 7.17
N ARG A 56 -14.07 -17.97 7.66
CA ARG A 56 -14.97 -19.05 7.20
C ARG A 56 -16.07 -18.56 6.28
N GLY A 57 -16.28 -17.25 6.19
CA GLY A 57 -17.22 -16.70 5.23
C GLY A 57 -16.98 -15.23 4.89
N ILE A 58 -17.68 -14.73 3.88
CA ILE A 58 -17.52 -13.35 3.41
C ILE A 58 -18.87 -12.66 3.18
N VAL A 59 -19.01 -11.46 3.71
CA VAL A 59 -20.14 -10.57 3.43
C VAL A 59 -19.71 -9.56 2.39
N ILE A 60 -20.36 -9.56 1.23
CA ILE A 60 -20.12 -8.62 0.14
C ILE A 60 -21.20 -7.54 0.19
N VAL A 61 -20.81 -6.31 0.45
CA VAL A 61 -21.69 -5.14 0.40
C VAL A 61 -21.65 -4.58 -1.03
N ALA A 62 -22.73 -4.79 -1.77
CA ALA A 62 -22.87 -4.42 -3.17
C ALA A 62 -23.56 -3.05 -3.30
N LEU A 63 -22.78 -2.00 -3.51
CA LEU A 63 -23.22 -0.62 -3.68
C LEU A 63 -23.06 -0.12 -5.11
N SER A 64 -22.02 -0.58 -5.83
CA SER A 64 -21.65 -0.10 -7.16
C SER A 64 -22.01 -1.05 -8.30
N ARG A 65 -22.20 -2.34 -8.00
CA ARG A 65 -22.57 -3.39 -8.97
C ARG A 65 -23.75 -4.20 -8.46
N SER A 66 -24.52 -4.77 -9.37
CA SER A 66 -25.64 -5.64 -9.02
C SER A 66 -25.16 -6.94 -8.34
N PRO A 67 -25.94 -7.54 -7.43
CA PRO A 67 -25.61 -8.84 -6.85
C PRO A 67 -25.35 -9.95 -7.88
N SER A 68 -26.08 -9.92 -9.00
CA SER A 68 -25.89 -10.85 -10.12
C SER A 68 -24.48 -10.81 -10.70
N TYR A 69 -23.81 -9.66 -10.66
CA TYR A 69 -22.43 -9.52 -11.10
C TYR A 69 -21.49 -10.39 -10.26
N TYR A 70 -21.57 -10.29 -8.92
CA TYR A 70 -20.73 -11.07 -8.01
C TYR A 70 -20.98 -12.57 -8.13
N ILE A 71 -22.25 -12.96 -8.27
CA ILE A 71 -22.62 -14.37 -8.52
C ILE A 71 -21.98 -14.87 -9.82
N ALA A 72 -22.05 -14.08 -10.90
CA ALA A 72 -21.43 -14.44 -12.18
C ALA A 72 -19.90 -14.50 -12.08
N LEU A 73 -19.28 -13.54 -11.39
CA LEU A 73 -17.83 -13.48 -11.16
C LEU A 73 -17.33 -14.73 -10.42
N LEU A 74 -18.03 -15.16 -9.36
CA LEU A 74 -17.71 -16.37 -8.61
C LEU A 74 -17.92 -17.63 -9.47
N LYS A 75 -19.05 -17.74 -10.19
CA LYS A 75 -19.31 -18.88 -11.08
C LYS A 75 -18.26 -19.02 -12.19
N MET A 76 -17.84 -17.91 -12.80
CA MET A 76 -16.82 -17.91 -13.85
C MET A 76 -15.48 -18.49 -13.38
N LYS A 77 -15.18 -18.39 -12.09
CA LYS A 77 -13.96 -18.91 -11.48
C LYS A 77 -14.13 -20.29 -10.82
N GLY A 78 -15.26 -20.96 -11.10
CA GLY A 78 -15.51 -22.35 -10.70
C GLY A 78 -16.06 -22.50 -9.28
N PHE A 79 -16.54 -21.42 -8.64
CA PHE A 79 -17.20 -21.51 -7.35
C PHE A 79 -18.64 -21.99 -7.52
N ASP A 80 -19.00 -23.08 -6.84
CA ASP A 80 -20.37 -23.58 -6.84
C ASP A 80 -21.26 -22.77 -5.90
N VAL A 81 -21.97 -21.80 -6.48
CA VAL A 81 -22.94 -20.92 -5.80
C VAL A 81 -24.27 -21.66 -5.49
N ALA A 82 -24.52 -22.82 -6.09
CA ALA A 82 -25.75 -23.59 -5.88
C ALA A 82 -25.62 -24.63 -4.75
N SER A 83 -24.40 -25.05 -4.42
CA SER A 83 -24.14 -25.93 -3.28
C SER A 83 -24.32 -25.22 -1.93
N SER A 84 -24.84 -25.96 -0.95
CA SER A 84 -25.23 -25.55 0.41
C SER A 84 -24.13 -24.97 1.31
N ASN A 85 -22.93 -24.70 0.79
CA ASN A 85 -21.90 -24.02 1.54
C ASN A 85 -22.17 -22.51 1.48
N ASN A 86 -22.95 -22.03 2.44
CA ASN A 86 -23.19 -20.61 2.73
C ASN A 86 -21.90 -19.94 3.24
N TRP A 87 -20.81 -19.97 2.47
CA TRP A 87 -19.55 -19.30 2.83
C TRP A 87 -19.57 -17.84 2.41
N PHE A 88 -20.60 -17.37 1.69
CA PHE A 88 -20.72 -15.96 1.34
C PHE A 88 -22.17 -15.48 1.38
N HIS A 89 -22.33 -14.19 1.59
CA HIS A 89 -23.61 -13.49 1.48
C HIS A 89 -23.43 -12.15 0.77
N ILE A 90 -24.37 -11.78 -0.10
CA ILE A 90 -24.37 -10.50 -0.82
C ILE A 90 -25.47 -9.60 -0.26
N LEU A 91 -25.07 -8.45 0.24
CA LEU A 91 -25.95 -7.41 0.73
C LEU A 91 -26.19 -6.39 -0.38
N ASP A 92 -27.40 -6.39 -0.94
CA ASP A 92 -27.78 -5.56 -2.09
C ASP A 92 -28.22 -4.16 -1.66
N TYR A 93 -27.33 -3.19 -1.88
CA TYR A 93 -27.58 -1.76 -1.79
C TYR A 93 -27.56 -1.08 -3.16
N TYR A 94 -27.28 -1.81 -4.23
CA TYR A 94 -27.21 -1.29 -5.60
C TYR A 94 -28.60 -1.13 -6.21
N THR A 95 -29.49 -2.10 -5.99
CA THR A 95 -30.79 -2.18 -6.67
C THR A 95 -31.80 -1.13 -6.19
N ASP A 96 -31.70 -0.68 -4.93
CA ASP A 96 -32.53 0.38 -4.35
C ASP A 96 -31.82 1.09 -3.18
N PRO A 97 -30.74 1.86 -3.43
CA PRO A 97 -29.92 2.48 -2.38
C PRO A 97 -30.70 3.45 -1.49
N LEU A 98 -31.83 4.00 -1.97
CA LEU A 98 -32.65 4.97 -1.26
C LEU A 98 -33.95 4.39 -0.68
N GLY A 99 -34.19 3.09 -0.88
CA GLY A 99 -35.38 2.39 -0.41
C GLY A 99 -36.68 2.93 -1.02
N TRP A 100 -36.64 3.40 -2.27
CA TRP A 100 -37.81 4.00 -2.93
C TRP A 100 -38.86 2.95 -3.28
N LYS A 101 -38.46 1.72 -3.60
CA LYS A 101 -39.39 0.66 -4.02
C LYS A 101 -40.38 0.31 -2.91
N GLU A 102 -39.92 0.30 -1.66
CA GLU A 102 -40.80 0.08 -0.49
C GLU A 102 -41.64 1.31 -0.14
N LYS A 103 -41.09 2.52 -0.28
CA LYS A 103 -41.84 3.77 -0.01
C LYS A 103 -42.98 4.02 -1.00
N ILE A 104 -42.83 3.53 -2.23
CA ILE A 104 -43.84 3.66 -3.30
C ILE A 104 -44.84 2.50 -3.25
N ARG A 105 -44.49 1.37 -2.63
CA ARG A 105 -45.41 0.25 -2.41
C ARG A 105 -46.45 0.65 -1.37
N LYS A 106 -47.64 1.04 -1.84
CA LYS A 106 -48.85 1.08 -0.99
C LYS A 106 -49.04 -0.29 -0.32
N PRO A 107 -49.66 -0.38 0.86
CA PRO A 107 -49.95 -1.65 1.51
C PRO A 107 -51.01 -2.41 0.70
N SER A 108 -50.61 -3.08 -0.38
CA SER A 108 -51.44 -3.98 -1.16
C SER A 108 -50.88 -5.39 -1.05
N ASN A 109 -51.76 -6.32 -0.67
CA ASN A 109 -51.52 -7.75 -0.45
C ASN A 109 -51.26 -8.53 -1.75
N VAL A 110 -50.46 -7.99 -2.66
CA VAL A 110 -50.08 -8.66 -3.91
C VAL A 110 -48.61 -9.05 -3.81
N THR A 111 -48.39 -10.34 -3.57
CA THR A 111 -47.07 -10.97 -3.61
C THR A 111 -46.66 -11.07 -5.08
N ASP A 112 -45.83 -10.13 -5.54
CA ASP A 112 -45.21 -10.24 -6.87
C ASP A 112 -44.27 -11.46 -6.91
N PRO A 113 -44.47 -12.43 -7.82
CA PRO A 113 -43.65 -13.64 -7.92
C PRO A 113 -42.28 -13.42 -8.59
N SER A 114 -41.85 -12.18 -8.83
CA SER A 114 -40.61 -11.87 -9.56
C SER A 114 -39.35 -11.67 -8.69
N SER A 115 -39.48 -11.68 -7.37
CA SER A 115 -38.35 -11.48 -6.44
C SER A 115 -37.80 -12.80 -5.91
N GLN A 116 -37.37 -13.69 -6.79
CA GLN A 116 -36.47 -14.78 -6.37
C GLN A 116 -35.09 -14.18 -6.12
N ILE A 117 -34.93 -13.57 -4.95
CA ILE A 117 -33.61 -13.20 -4.44
C ILE A 117 -32.87 -14.53 -4.24
N PRO A 118 -31.68 -14.72 -4.85
CA PRO A 118 -30.87 -15.91 -4.61
C PRO A 118 -30.68 -16.13 -3.10
N LEU A 119 -30.64 -17.38 -2.63
CA LEU A 119 -30.57 -17.73 -1.20
C LEU A 119 -29.42 -17.02 -0.45
N ALA A 120 -28.37 -16.61 -1.17
CA ALA A 120 -27.20 -15.89 -0.66
C ALA A 120 -27.27 -14.36 -0.88
N THR A 121 -28.45 -13.78 -1.12
CA THR A 121 -28.62 -12.33 -1.33
C THR A 121 -29.72 -11.79 -0.43
N SER A 122 -29.51 -10.59 0.13
CA SER A 122 -30.54 -9.85 0.85
C SER A 122 -30.52 -8.40 0.41
N SER A 123 -31.68 -7.85 0.04
CA SER A 123 -31.84 -6.42 -0.19
C SER A 123 -32.11 -5.70 1.12
N TYR A 124 -31.50 -4.53 1.32
CA TYR A 124 -31.63 -3.83 2.60
C TYR A 124 -31.90 -2.33 2.46
N LYS A 125 -32.53 -1.77 3.51
CA LYS A 125 -33.05 -0.38 3.54
C LYS A 125 -31.94 0.64 3.35
N THR A 126 -32.30 1.79 2.76
CA THR A 126 -31.56 3.06 2.65
C THR A 126 -30.12 3.08 3.17
N VAL A 127 -29.14 3.32 2.29
CA VAL A 127 -27.69 3.44 2.60
C VAL A 127 -27.37 4.49 3.67
N LYS A 128 -28.26 5.46 3.88
CA LYS A 128 -28.10 6.56 4.86
C LYS A 128 -28.00 6.09 6.31
N ASP A 129 -28.59 4.94 6.64
CA ASP A 129 -28.59 4.40 8.00
C ASP A 129 -27.39 3.47 8.20
N ILE A 130 -26.24 4.08 8.51
CA ILE A 130 -24.96 3.39 8.63
C ILE A 130 -24.90 2.48 9.88
N ASP A 131 -25.57 2.84 10.98
CA ASP A 131 -25.62 2.01 12.19
C ASP A 131 -26.42 0.73 11.93
N LYS A 132 -27.50 0.85 11.14
CA LYS A 132 -28.23 -0.31 10.66
C LYS A 132 -27.39 -1.15 9.70
N LEU A 133 -26.64 -0.53 8.78
CA LEU A 133 -25.72 -1.26 7.90
C LEU A 133 -24.70 -2.09 8.69
N PHE A 134 -24.11 -1.53 9.74
CA PHE A 134 -23.21 -2.27 10.64
C PHE A 134 -23.90 -3.49 11.27
N SER A 135 -25.09 -3.28 11.83
CA SER A 135 -25.88 -4.33 12.47
C SER A 135 -26.22 -5.48 11.51
N VAL A 136 -26.51 -5.15 10.25
CA VAL A 136 -26.84 -6.13 9.21
C VAL A 136 -25.62 -6.91 8.76
N ILE A 137 -24.49 -6.24 8.55
CA ILE A 137 -23.24 -6.92 8.17
C ILE A 137 -22.84 -7.93 9.25
N THR A 138 -22.96 -7.55 10.53
CA THR A 138 -22.61 -8.43 11.66
C THR A 138 -23.62 -9.56 11.84
N GLU A 139 -24.92 -9.33 11.66
CA GLU A 139 -25.94 -10.37 11.68
C GLU A 139 -25.74 -11.40 10.56
N LEU A 140 -25.52 -10.94 9.33
CA LEU A 140 -25.25 -11.82 8.19
C LEU A 140 -23.95 -12.59 8.37
N GLY A 141 -22.88 -11.93 8.82
CA GLY A 141 -21.60 -12.56 9.09
C GLY A 141 -21.70 -13.65 10.17
N ARG A 142 -22.41 -13.38 11.26
CA ARG A 142 -22.72 -14.38 12.29
C ARG A 142 -23.57 -15.52 11.74
N GLY A 143 -24.52 -15.24 10.84
CA GLY A 143 -25.29 -16.27 10.14
C GLY A 143 -24.43 -17.21 9.29
N LEU A 144 -23.33 -16.71 8.70
CA LEU A 144 -22.40 -17.52 7.90
C LEU A 144 -21.49 -18.40 8.76
N VAL A 145 -21.11 -17.93 9.95
CA VAL A 145 -20.03 -18.54 10.74
C VAL A 145 -20.53 -19.21 12.04
N GLY A 146 -21.76 -18.92 12.43
CA GLY A 146 -22.40 -19.37 13.66
C GLY A 146 -21.87 -18.64 14.90
N ASP A 147 -22.33 -19.08 16.08
CA ASP A 147 -21.89 -18.56 17.39
C ASP A 147 -20.51 -19.10 17.81
N ASN A 148 -19.78 -19.75 16.90
CA ASN A 148 -18.45 -20.26 17.14
C ASN A 148 -17.40 -19.13 17.11
N LYS A 149 -16.20 -19.38 17.66
CA LYS A 149 -15.00 -18.52 17.55
C LYS A 149 -14.45 -18.38 16.12
N ALA A 150 -15.26 -18.64 15.10
CA ALA A 150 -14.83 -18.51 13.73
C ALA A 150 -15.10 -17.07 13.25
N HIS A 151 -14.32 -16.64 12.26
CA HIS A 151 -14.36 -15.26 11.77
C HIS A 151 -14.93 -15.18 10.35
N PHE A 152 -15.44 -14.02 9.95
CA PHE A 152 -15.83 -13.72 8.57
C PHE A 152 -15.08 -12.50 8.05
N SER A 153 -15.11 -12.28 6.74
CA SER A 153 -14.50 -11.13 6.07
C SER A 153 -15.57 -10.20 5.52
N VAL A 154 -15.26 -8.91 5.40
CA VAL A 154 -16.18 -7.93 4.82
C VAL A 154 -15.56 -7.31 3.57
N ALA A 155 -16.29 -7.38 2.45
CA ALA A 155 -15.90 -6.76 1.20
C ALA A 155 -16.89 -5.64 0.86
N ILE A 156 -16.45 -4.39 0.89
CA ILE A 156 -17.27 -3.22 0.54
C ILE A 156 -16.87 -2.78 -0.85
N ASP A 157 -17.74 -3.00 -1.84
CA ASP A 157 -17.35 -2.78 -3.23
C ASP A 157 -17.07 -1.32 -3.60
N SER A 158 -17.66 -0.36 -2.89
CA SER A 158 -17.42 1.07 -3.07
C SER A 158 -17.67 1.87 -1.78
N LEU A 159 -16.59 2.26 -1.12
CA LEU A 159 -16.62 3.25 -0.03
C LEU A 159 -17.05 4.63 -0.55
N SER A 160 -16.81 4.91 -1.84
CA SER A 160 -17.25 6.15 -2.48
C SER A 160 -18.76 6.30 -2.53
N GLU A 161 -19.50 5.19 -2.68
CA GLU A 161 -20.96 5.23 -2.63
C GLU A 161 -21.47 5.54 -1.23
N LEU A 162 -20.83 4.98 -0.19
CA LEU A 162 -21.19 5.28 1.20
C LEU A 162 -20.97 6.76 1.52
N LEU A 163 -19.83 7.32 1.12
CA LEU A 163 -19.51 8.74 1.29
C LEU A 163 -20.45 9.68 0.52
N ARG A 164 -21.14 9.20 -0.51
CA ARG A 164 -22.15 9.98 -1.23
C ARG A 164 -23.44 10.14 -0.45
N HIS A 165 -23.83 9.13 0.33
CA HIS A 165 -25.12 9.09 1.03
C HIS A 165 -25.02 9.33 2.54
N ALA A 166 -23.83 9.21 3.13
CA ALA A 166 -23.56 9.38 4.55
C ALA A 166 -22.37 10.32 4.79
N SER A 167 -22.27 10.85 6.01
CA SER A 167 -21.15 11.72 6.39
C SER A 167 -19.84 10.94 6.53
N LEU A 168 -18.72 11.64 6.37
CA LEU A 168 -17.38 11.06 6.59
C LEU A 168 -17.26 10.44 7.99
N GLN A 169 -17.81 11.08 9.02
CA GLN A 169 -17.76 10.59 10.39
C GLN A 169 -18.51 9.26 10.54
N SER A 170 -19.69 9.13 9.91
CA SER A 170 -20.46 7.88 9.95
C SER A 170 -19.74 6.77 9.21
N VAL A 171 -19.17 7.04 8.03
CA VAL A 171 -18.42 6.02 7.26
C VAL A 171 -17.13 5.62 7.98
N ALA A 172 -16.39 6.57 8.55
CA ALA A 172 -15.23 6.28 9.38
C ALA A 172 -15.63 5.47 10.63
N GLY A 173 -16.73 5.83 11.29
CA GLY A 173 -17.30 5.09 12.42
C GLY A 173 -17.64 3.64 12.04
N LEU A 174 -18.29 3.42 10.89
CA LEU A 174 -18.56 2.09 10.36
C LEU A 174 -17.28 1.27 10.19
N VAL A 175 -16.28 1.81 9.50
CA VAL A 175 -15.01 1.12 9.27
C VAL A 175 -14.31 0.83 10.61
N GLY A 176 -14.33 1.76 11.56
CA GLY A 176 -13.78 1.57 12.91
C GLY A 176 -14.49 0.47 13.70
N ASN A 177 -15.83 0.46 13.67
CA ASN A 177 -16.65 -0.54 14.34
C ASN A 177 -16.46 -1.93 13.71
N LEU A 178 -16.40 -2.02 12.39
CA LEU A 178 -16.10 -3.29 11.71
C LEU A 178 -14.69 -3.79 12.07
N ARG A 179 -13.71 -2.89 12.16
CA ARG A 179 -12.32 -3.24 12.50
C ARG A 179 -12.15 -3.73 13.92
N SER A 180 -12.96 -3.25 14.85
CA SER A 180 -12.90 -3.62 16.27
C SER A 180 -13.80 -4.81 16.61
N HIS A 181 -14.59 -5.30 15.67
CA HIS A 181 -15.49 -6.42 15.89
C HIS A 181 -14.72 -7.75 15.99
N GLU A 182 -14.99 -8.52 17.05
CA GLU A 182 -14.23 -9.75 17.37
C GLU A 182 -14.30 -10.81 16.27
N GLN A 183 -15.45 -10.99 15.61
CA GLN A 183 -15.63 -12.00 14.56
C GLN A 183 -15.19 -11.54 13.16
N ILE A 184 -14.71 -10.30 12.99
CA ILE A 184 -14.28 -9.81 11.68
C ILE A 184 -12.78 -10.05 11.50
N SER A 185 -12.44 -10.88 10.52
CA SER A 185 -11.05 -11.24 10.19
C SER A 185 -10.34 -10.15 9.40
N CYS A 186 -10.99 -9.56 8.38
CA CYS A 186 -10.42 -8.53 7.53
C CYS A 186 -11.51 -7.75 6.80
N ILE A 187 -11.16 -6.54 6.37
CA ILE A 187 -12.03 -5.67 5.59
C ILE A 187 -11.27 -5.20 4.35
N PHE A 188 -11.94 -5.14 3.21
CA PHE A 188 -11.37 -4.46 2.06
C PHE A 188 -12.44 -3.77 1.23
N GLY A 189 -12.07 -2.64 0.62
CA GLY A 189 -13.00 -1.90 -0.23
C GLY A 189 -12.34 -0.88 -1.12
N LEU A 190 -13.13 -0.41 -2.09
CA LEU A 190 -12.67 0.50 -3.14
C LEU A 190 -12.99 1.95 -2.79
N LEU A 191 -12.07 2.86 -3.10
CA LEU A 191 -12.24 4.30 -2.97
C LEU A 191 -11.79 5.02 -4.25
N HIS A 192 -12.72 5.64 -4.95
CA HIS A 192 -12.40 6.60 -6.01
C HIS A 192 -11.96 7.92 -5.36
N SER A 193 -10.64 8.14 -5.32
CA SER A 193 -10.05 9.23 -4.52
C SER A 193 -10.30 10.64 -5.06
N ASP A 194 -10.53 10.75 -6.36
CA ASP A 194 -10.80 12.00 -7.06
C ASP A 194 -12.26 12.45 -6.96
N LEU A 195 -13.15 11.59 -6.46
CA LEU A 195 -14.57 11.93 -6.23
C LEU A 195 -14.83 12.58 -4.87
N HIS A 196 -13.83 12.61 -3.98
CA HIS A 196 -14.00 13.11 -2.60
C HIS A 196 -12.96 14.17 -2.27
N GLU A 197 -13.25 14.94 -1.22
CA GLU A 197 -12.25 15.83 -0.63
C GLU A 197 -11.03 15.03 -0.19
N GLU A 198 -9.84 15.62 -0.35
CA GLU A 198 -8.56 15.01 0.04
C GLU A 198 -8.58 14.57 1.52
N ARG A 199 -9.24 15.34 2.39
CA ARG A 199 -9.45 15.00 3.80
C ARG A 199 -10.19 13.68 3.98
N ALA A 200 -11.26 13.44 3.20
CA ALA A 200 -12.03 12.21 3.31
C ALA A 200 -11.22 10.99 2.90
N ALA A 201 -10.45 11.10 1.81
CA ALA A 201 -9.54 10.05 1.38
C ALA A 201 -8.44 9.80 2.41
N ALA A 202 -7.82 10.87 2.94
CA ALA A 202 -6.76 10.78 3.94
C ALA A 202 -7.22 10.08 5.24
N VAL A 203 -8.45 10.34 5.71
CA VAL A 203 -9.01 9.66 6.89
C VAL A 203 -9.15 8.16 6.65
N LEU A 204 -9.72 7.74 5.52
CA LEU A 204 -9.86 6.32 5.20
C LEU A 204 -8.49 5.65 4.99
N GLU A 205 -7.55 6.32 4.34
CA GLU A 205 -6.17 5.85 4.22
C GLU A 205 -5.47 5.74 5.57
N TYR A 206 -5.74 6.65 6.51
CA TYR A 206 -5.21 6.62 7.87
C TYR A 206 -5.76 5.44 8.67
N MET A 207 -7.04 5.11 8.52
CA MET A 207 -7.65 3.95 9.16
C MET A 207 -7.16 2.62 8.59
N SER A 208 -6.81 2.58 7.30
CA SER A 208 -6.40 1.33 6.65
C SER A 208 -5.01 0.86 7.04
N SER A 209 -4.88 -0.45 7.24
CA SER A 209 -3.60 -1.13 7.46
C SER A 209 -2.79 -1.21 6.17
N VAL A 210 -3.49 -1.33 5.04
CA VAL A 210 -2.91 -1.36 3.70
C VAL A 210 -3.68 -0.42 2.79
N VAL A 211 -2.97 0.42 2.05
CA VAL A 211 -3.54 1.26 0.99
C VAL A 211 -2.88 0.84 -0.32
N ALA A 212 -3.68 0.53 -1.32
CA ALA A 212 -3.21 0.16 -2.64
C ALA A 212 -3.73 1.15 -3.68
N SER A 213 -2.87 1.95 -4.31
CA SER A 213 -3.26 2.88 -5.38
C SER A 213 -3.00 2.29 -6.76
N VAL A 214 -3.95 2.53 -7.65
CA VAL A 214 -3.95 2.08 -9.04
C VAL A 214 -3.76 3.30 -9.93
N ASP A 215 -2.51 3.55 -10.31
CA ASP A 215 -2.12 4.74 -11.03
C ASP A 215 -1.96 4.45 -12.53
N PRO A 216 -2.32 5.40 -13.42
CA PRO A 216 -2.19 5.20 -14.85
C PRO A 216 -0.71 5.08 -15.26
N PHE A 217 -0.46 4.34 -16.33
CA PHE A 217 0.88 4.26 -16.90
C PHE A 217 1.19 5.54 -17.69
N HIS A 218 1.94 6.47 -17.09
CA HIS A 218 2.49 7.60 -17.84
C HIS A 218 3.86 7.20 -18.40
N HIS A 219 3.95 6.98 -19.72
CA HIS A 219 5.22 7.04 -20.42
C HIS A 219 5.71 8.50 -20.44
N SER A 220 6.37 8.94 -19.37
CA SER A 220 7.18 10.15 -19.44
C SER A 220 8.51 9.75 -20.06
N VAL A 221 8.65 9.97 -21.36
CA VAL A 221 9.97 10.02 -22.01
C VAL A 221 10.50 11.42 -21.73
N ASP A 222 11.28 11.56 -20.65
CA ASP A 222 11.86 12.84 -20.28
C ASP A 222 12.95 13.22 -21.31
N GLY A 223 12.78 14.36 -21.99
CA GLY A 223 13.83 14.96 -22.84
C GLY A 223 13.43 15.50 -24.22
N GLN A 224 12.30 15.12 -24.82
CA GLN A 224 11.90 15.66 -26.14
C GLN A 224 10.62 16.51 -26.07
N ARG A 225 10.81 17.71 -25.54
CA ARG A 225 9.91 18.85 -25.80
C ARG A 225 10.08 19.30 -27.26
N ARG A 226 9.51 18.60 -28.22
CA ARG A 226 9.33 19.07 -29.62
C ARG A 226 8.27 18.22 -30.34
N TYR A 227 7.14 18.87 -30.63
CA TYR A 227 6.18 18.56 -31.70
C TYR A 227 5.92 17.08 -32.03
N LEU A 228 4.94 16.48 -31.36
CA LEU A 228 4.11 15.45 -31.99
C LEU A 228 2.67 15.60 -31.49
N GLY A 229 1.84 16.21 -32.34
CA GLY A 229 0.41 15.96 -32.29
C GLY A 229 0.14 14.49 -32.67
N ASN A 230 -0.93 13.94 -32.10
CA ASN A 230 -1.61 12.73 -32.55
C ASN A 230 -0.93 11.36 -32.32
N SER A 231 -0.43 11.07 -31.11
CA SER A 231 -0.22 9.67 -30.66
C SER A 231 -0.93 9.33 -29.33
N LEU A 232 -2.04 10.02 -29.06
CA LEU A 232 -2.99 9.72 -27.96
C LEU A 232 -3.93 8.53 -28.28
N SER A 233 -3.73 7.87 -29.43
CA SER A 233 -4.56 6.77 -29.90
C SER A 233 -3.71 5.50 -29.91
N GLU A 234 -4.15 4.46 -29.21
CA GLU A 234 -3.59 3.08 -29.17
C GLU A 234 -2.53 2.70 -28.12
N GLN A 235 -2.30 3.51 -27.06
CA GLN A 235 -1.77 2.90 -25.83
C GLN A 235 -2.94 2.26 -25.09
N ASN A 236 -3.08 0.94 -25.22
CA ASN A 236 -4.11 0.17 -24.54
C ASN A 236 -4.14 0.53 -23.05
N PHE A 237 -5.27 1.11 -22.60
CA PHE A 237 -5.62 1.35 -21.19
C PHE A 237 -5.84 0.01 -20.48
N THR A 238 -4.85 -0.86 -20.51
CA THR A 238 -4.87 -2.19 -19.91
C THR A 238 -3.67 -2.40 -19.02
N LYS A 239 -2.83 -1.38 -18.79
CA LYS A 239 -1.67 -1.45 -17.91
C LYS A 239 -1.57 -0.21 -17.04
N GLY A 240 -0.96 -0.37 -15.87
CA GLY A 240 -0.73 0.73 -14.94
C GLY A 240 0.24 0.34 -13.83
N LYS A 241 0.43 1.24 -12.87
CA LYS A 241 1.24 1.02 -11.68
C LYS A 241 0.34 0.71 -10.49
N PHE A 242 0.71 -0.33 -9.75
CA PHE A 242 0.06 -0.77 -8.53
C PHE A 242 0.99 -0.45 -7.36
N ASN A 243 0.73 0.68 -6.68
CA ASN A 243 1.52 1.11 -5.54
C ASN A 243 0.85 0.67 -4.25
N VAL A 244 1.61 0.04 -3.36
CA VAL A 244 1.11 -0.50 -2.10
C VAL A 244 1.86 0.14 -0.94
N ARG A 245 1.11 0.69 0.00
CA ARG A 245 1.57 1.20 1.29
C ARG A 245 1.01 0.32 2.40
N SER A 246 1.88 -0.37 3.12
CA SER A 246 1.52 -1.26 4.24
C SER A 246 2.08 -0.71 5.55
N LYS A 247 1.21 -0.50 6.53
CA LYS A 247 1.57 -0.13 7.90
C LYS A 247 1.90 -1.38 8.70
N ARG A 248 3.04 -1.39 9.36
CA ARG A 248 3.44 -2.44 10.31
C ARG A 248 2.98 -2.09 11.72
N ARG A 249 2.97 -3.09 12.61
CA ARG A 249 2.62 -2.92 14.03
C ARG A 249 3.54 -1.95 14.77
N ASN A 250 4.79 -1.82 14.34
CA ASN A 250 5.76 -0.87 14.91
C ASN A 250 5.66 0.55 14.33
N GLY A 251 4.55 0.88 13.64
CA GLY A 251 4.36 2.19 13.00
C GLY A 251 5.13 2.40 11.70
N ARG A 252 6.11 1.54 11.35
CA ARG A 252 6.86 1.68 10.09
C ARG A 252 5.95 1.40 8.90
N VAL A 253 6.09 2.23 7.87
CA VAL A 253 5.34 2.10 6.62
C VAL A 253 6.25 1.55 5.54
N ARG A 254 5.85 0.43 4.93
CA ARG A 254 6.53 -0.14 3.76
C ARG A 254 5.80 0.29 2.49
N VAL A 255 6.54 0.86 1.54
CA VAL A 255 6.02 1.21 0.22
C VAL A 255 6.65 0.30 -0.83
N THR A 256 5.83 -0.25 -1.72
CA THR A 256 6.26 -1.15 -2.80
C THR A 256 5.43 -0.91 -4.07
N CYS A 257 6.00 -1.12 -5.25
CA CYS A 257 5.35 -0.83 -6.55
C CYS A 257 5.44 -2.03 -7.50
N GLU A 258 4.31 -2.46 -8.07
CA GLU A 258 4.22 -3.43 -9.18
C GLU A 258 3.65 -2.76 -10.42
N GLU A 259 3.89 -3.35 -11.58
CA GLU A 259 3.08 -3.08 -12.76
C GLU A 259 1.91 -4.06 -12.78
N PHE A 260 0.74 -3.60 -13.23
CA PHE A 260 -0.40 -4.46 -13.47
C PHE A 260 -0.79 -4.42 -14.94
N LYS A 261 -1.37 -5.54 -15.40
CA LYS A 261 -2.00 -5.66 -16.71
C LYS A 261 -3.38 -6.28 -16.55
N VAL A 262 -4.39 -5.66 -17.16
CA VAL A 262 -5.76 -6.16 -17.23
C VAL A 262 -5.92 -6.94 -18.53
N GLU A 263 -6.33 -8.20 -18.40
CA GLU A 263 -6.60 -9.11 -19.50
C GLU A 263 -8.06 -9.60 -19.43
N PHE A 264 -8.54 -10.23 -20.50
CA PHE A 264 -9.92 -10.74 -20.58
C PHE A 264 -10.27 -11.75 -19.46
N GLY A 265 -9.26 -12.39 -18.85
CA GLY A 265 -9.42 -13.35 -17.76
C GLY A 265 -9.18 -12.81 -16.34
N GLY A 266 -8.83 -11.53 -16.19
CA GLY A 266 -8.52 -10.90 -14.90
C GLY A 266 -7.30 -9.97 -14.94
N ILE A 267 -6.83 -9.54 -13.78
CA ILE A 267 -5.63 -8.70 -13.62
C ILE A 267 -4.42 -9.57 -13.28
N SER A 268 -3.29 -9.29 -13.90
CA SER A 268 -1.98 -9.88 -13.58
C SER A 268 -1.03 -8.79 -13.07
N PHE A 269 -0.13 -9.18 -12.19
CA PHE A 269 0.87 -8.29 -11.59
C PHE A 269 2.26 -8.78 -11.98
N SER A 270 3.11 -7.87 -12.44
CA SER A 270 4.53 -8.11 -12.75
C SER A 270 5.40 -7.14 -11.98
N ASN A 271 6.60 -7.58 -11.60
CA ASN A 271 7.60 -6.64 -11.08
C ASN A 271 7.89 -5.58 -12.13
N VAL A 272 8.05 -4.32 -11.69
CA VAL A 272 8.43 -3.21 -12.56
C VAL A 272 9.70 -3.62 -13.31
N SER A 273 9.62 -3.78 -14.63
CA SER A 273 10.82 -4.06 -15.41
C SER A 273 11.67 -2.80 -15.41
N SER A 274 12.84 -2.84 -14.79
CA SER A 274 13.83 -1.78 -14.92
C SER A 274 14.36 -1.78 -16.35
N VAL A 275 13.65 -1.13 -17.28
CA VAL A 275 14.18 -0.86 -18.62
C VAL A 275 15.20 0.27 -18.60
N ASP A 276 15.33 1.00 -17.49
CA ASP A 276 16.48 1.87 -17.25
C ASP A 276 17.23 1.40 -16.00
N GLY A 277 18.50 1.02 -16.19
CA GLY A 277 19.41 0.50 -15.17
C GLY A 277 19.78 1.52 -14.10
N THR A 278 18.82 1.97 -13.29
CA THR A 278 19.06 2.77 -12.09
C THR A 278 18.21 2.24 -10.93
N THR A 279 18.74 1.19 -10.29
CA THR A 279 18.65 0.87 -8.85
C THR A 279 17.36 1.26 -8.09
N THR A 280 16.45 0.30 -7.89
CA THR A 280 15.35 0.41 -6.90
C THR A 280 15.25 -0.84 -6.02
N ALA A 281 16.25 -1.03 -5.15
CA ALA A 281 16.12 -1.89 -3.95
C ALA A 281 17.08 -1.52 -2.80
N ALA A 282 18.08 -0.66 -3.03
CA ALA A 282 19.11 -0.28 -2.05
C ALA A 282 19.18 1.24 -1.75
N ALA A 283 18.14 2.02 -2.07
CA ALA A 283 18.17 3.48 -2.04
C ALA A 283 17.31 4.12 -0.93
N LEU A 284 17.20 3.48 0.24
CA LEU A 284 16.63 4.11 1.45
C LEU A 284 17.67 4.49 2.51
N VAL A 285 18.95 4.43 2.14
CA VAL A 285 20.01 5.19 2.82
C VAL A 285 20.41 6.29 1.83
N PRO A 286 20.48 7.57 2.22
CA PRO A 286 20.97 8.62 1.34
C PRO A 286 22.43 8.29 0.99
N LYS A 287 22.63 7.67 -0.17
CA LYS A 287 23.95 7.33 -0.68
C LYS A 287 24.53 8.60 -1.30
N VAL A 288 25.04 9.48 -0.45
CA VAL A 288 25.73 10.70 -0.86
C VAL A 288 27.07 10.29 -1.46
N GLN A 289 27.09 10.10 -2.78
CA GLN A 289 28.33 9.88 -3.51
C GLN A 289 29.01 11.23 -3.72
N PHE A 290 30.03 11.51 -2.92
CA PHE A 290 30.91 12.65 -3.14
C PHE A 290 32.04 12.22 -4.08
N ASN A 291 32.14 12.88 -5.23
CA ASN A 291 33.29 12.70 -6.12
C ASN A 291 34.50 13.41 -5.48
N LEU A 292 35.38 12.64 -4.82
CA LEU A 292 36.65 13.16 -4.25
C LEU A 292 37.70 13.49 -5.33
N GLN A 293 37.39 13.19 -6.60
CA GLN A 293 38.31 13.46 -7.69
C GLN A 293 38.19 14.95 -8.06
N LEU A 294 39.23 15.70 -7.72
CA LEU A 294 39.38 17.07 -8.18
C LEU A 294 39.39 17.07 -9.71
N SER A 295 38.59 17.95 -10.31
CA SER A 295 38.67 18.22 -11.74
C SER A 295 40.07 18.73 -12.10
N GLU A 296 40.48 18.58 -13.36
CA GLU A 296 41.80 19.06 -13.82
C GLU A 296 42.00 20.55 -13.52
N LYS A 297 40.92 21.34 -13.62
CA LYS A 297 40.91 22.75 -13.25
C LYS A 297 41.18 22.96 -11.76
N GLU A 298 40.52 22.21 -10.87
CA GLU A 298 40.75 22.31 -9.43
C GLU A 298 42.16 21.83 -9.02
N ARG A 299 42.75 20.86 -9.73
CA ARG A 299 44.15 20.46 -9.49
C ARG A 299 45.11 21.58 -9.83
N ILE A 300 44.90 22.25 -10.97
CA ILE A 300 45.73 23.39 -11.41
C ILE A 300 45.56 24.57 -10.44
N ASP A 301 44.33 24.86 -10.02
CA ASP A 301 44.05 25.96 -9.11
C ASP A 301 44.63 25.67 -7.72
N ARG A 302 44.49 24.45 -7.18
CA ARG A 302 45.13 24.04 -5.92
C ARG A 302 46.64 24.15 -5.98
N ALA A 303 47.28 23.80 -7.10
CA ALA A 303 48.73 23.93 -7.26
C ALA A 303 49.20 25.40 -7.32
N LYS A 304 48.30 26.34 -7.62
CA LYS A 304 48.58 27.79 -7.59
C LYS A 304 48.25 28.45 -6.26
N VAL A 305 47.55 27.76 -5.36
CA VAL A 305 47.27 28.28 -4.02
C VAL A 305 48.56 28.24 -3.21
N VAL A 306 49.20 29.41 -3.11
CA VAL A 306 50.30 29.63 -2.18
C VAL A 306 49.72 29.74 -0.78
N LEU A 307 50.07 28.80 0.08
CA LEU A 307 49.59 28.81 1.46
C LEU A 307 50.33 29.89 2.25
N PRO A 308 49.67 30.62 3.17
CA PRO A 308 50.26 31.74 3.90
C PRO A 308 51.55 31.41 4.66
N PHE A 309 51.77 30.12 4.97
CA PHE A 309 52.92 29.61 5.74
C PHE A 309 54.10 29.10 4.88
N GLU A 310 53.98 29.04 3.55
CA GLU A 310 55.11 28.65 2.68
C GLU A 310 56.16 29.77 2.53
N HIS A 311 55.85 31.02 2.91
CA HIS A 311 56.74 32.17 2.74
C HIS A 311 57.35 32.70 4.04
N GLN A 312 57.64 31.82 5.01
CA GLN A 312 58.37 32.21 6.22
C GLN A 312 59.49 31.21 6.57
N GLY A 313 60.52 31.09 5.71
CA GLY A 313 61.73 30.35 6.09
C GLY A 313 62.71 30.11 4.94
N ASN A 314 64.01 30.28 5.22
CA ASN A 314 65.15 30.15 4.28
C ASN A 314 65.27 28.77 3.62
N GLY A 315 64.44 28.44 2.62
CA GLY A 315 64.67 27.38 1.62
C GLY A 315 65.04 25.98 2.13
N LYS A 316 64.88 25.71 3.43
CA LYS A 316 65.10 24.41 4.05
C LYS A 316 63.75 23.73 4.21
N PRO A 317 63.63 22.44 3.88
CA PRO A 317 62.38 21.71 4.11
C PRO A 317 62.05 21.77 5.60
N ILE A 318 60.90 22.34 5.93
CA ILE A 318 60.39 22.42 7.29
C ILE A 318 60.01 20.98 7.68
N GLN A 319 60.71 20.40 8.65
CA GLN A 319 60.28 19.15 9.26
C GLN A 319 59.10 19.45 10.17
N ILE A 320 57.89 19.25 9.63
CA ILE A 320 56.67 19.29 10.42
C ILE A 320 56.52 17.93 11.09
N TYR A 321 56.51 17.91 12.42
CA TYR A 321 56.22 16.72 13.20
C TYR A 321 54.73 16.37 13.06
N ASP A 322 54.43 15.39 12.19
CA ASP A 322 53.08 14.89 11.90
C ASP A 322 52.59 13.82 12.91
N GLY A 323 53.48 13.33 13.79
CA GLY A 323 53.15 12.29 14.76
C GLY A 323 53.23 10.86 14.20
N ARG A 324 53.44 10.67 12.89
CA ARG A 324 53.82 9.38 12.31
C ARG A 324 55.34 9.19 12.43
N ARG A 325 55.77 8.12 13.13
CA ARG A 325 57.17 7.69 13.16
C ARG A 325 57.64 7.42 11.72
N SER A 326 58.64 8.18 11.26
CA SER A 326 59.35 7.90 10.00
C SER A 326 60.06 6.56 10.14
N LEU A 327 59.65 5.60 9.33
CA LEU A 327 60.21 4.25 9.30
C LEU A 327 61.48 4.25 8.46
N GLU A 328 62.60 4.63 9.05
CA GLU A 328 63.92 4.21 8.57
C GLU A 328 64.68 3.58 9.75
N GLU A 329 65.18 2.37 9.52
CA GLU A 329 66.02 1.54 10.40
C GLU A 329 65.36 0.85 11.61
N SER A 330 64.73 -0.30 11.35
CA SER A 330 64.95 -1.50 12.18
C SER A 330 64.51 -2.76 11.44
N ASN A 331 65.50 -3.49 10.93
CA ASN A 331 65.36 -4.86 10.45
C ASN A 331 64.92 -5.80 11.59
N ASN A 332 64.20 -6.85 11.19
CA ASN A 332 63.80 -8.04 11.95
C ASN A 332 62.62 -7.85 12.92
N SER A 333 61.44 -8.33 12.52
CA SER A 333 60.78 -9.52 13.11
C SER A 333 59.38 -9.70 12.51
N GLU A 334 59.01 -10.96 12.31
CA GLU A 334 57.83 -11.47 11.63
C GLU A 334 56.49 -10.95 12.17
N ALA A 335 55.57 -10.59 11.27
CA ALA A 335 54.15 -10.89 11.43
C ALA A 335 53.41 -10.76 10.09
N THR A 336 52.93 -11.91 9.63
CA THR A 336 52.10 -12.18 8.46
C THR A 336 50.89 -11.24 8.34
N HIS A 337 50.74 -10.55 7.22
CA HIS A 337 49.43 -10.00 6.84
C HIS A 337 49.13 -10.20 5.35
N ILE A 338 47.85 -10.48 5.15
CA ILE A 338 47.22 -11.11 4.01
C ILE A 338 47.27 -10.23 2.75
N SER A 339 47.47 -10.93 1.64
CA SER A 339 47.49 -10.56 0.24
C SER A 339 46.52 -9.45 -0.21
N SER A 340 47.11 -8.47 -0.90
CA SER A 340 46.70 -7.86 -2.18
C SER A 340 45.24 -7.44 -2.37
N VAL A 341 44.98 -6.13 -2.23
CA VAL A 341 43.91 -5.46 -2.97
C VAL A 341 44.53 -4.55 -4.02
N THR A 342 44.22 -4.86 -5.26
CA THR A 342 44.43 -4.09 -6.48
C THR A 342 43.99 -2.64 -6.32
N LYS A 343 44.82 -1.69 -6.78
CA LYS A 343 44.49 -0.26 -6.89
C LYS A 343 43.38 -0.06 -7.91
N GLU A 344 42.13 -0.08 -7.47
CA GLU A 344 41.01 0.52 -8.19
C GLU A 344 40.81 1.97 -7.73
N GLY A 345 40.45 2.83 -8.67
CA GLY A 345 40.37 4.28 -8.52
C GLY A 345 39.53 4.71 -7.32
N GLY A 346 40.04 5.73 -6.60
CA GLY A 346 39.53 6.18 -5.31
C GLY A 346 38.06 6.56 -5.32
N MET A 347 37.24 5.64 -4.83
CA MET A 347 35.92 5.90 -4.30
C MET A 347 36.03 5.63 -2.80
N GLY A 348 36.17 6.69 -2.01
CA GLY A 348 36.21 6.55 -0.55
C GLY A 348 34.81 6.22 -0.05
N GLU A 349 34.66 5.10 0.64
CA GLU A 349 33.43 4.72 1.31
C GLU A 349 33.59 4.98 2.81
N ILE A 350 32.65 5.70 3.43
CA ILE A 350 32.58 5.82 4.88
C ILE A 350 31.55 4.81 5.35
N ILE A 351 32.01 3.77 6.03
CA ILE A 351 31.15 2.77 6.67
C ILE A 351 31.00 3.21 8.12
N TYR A 352 29.82 3.73 8.47
CA TYR A 352 29.49 4.04 9.84
C TYR A 352 29.11 2.74 10.57
N PHE A 353 29.99 2.29 11.45
CA PHE A 353 29.66 1.30 12.47
C PHE A 353 29.31 2.07 13.74
N ARG A 354 28.14 1.79 14.32
CA ARG A 354 27.85 2.24 15.68
C ARG A 354 28.75 1.44 16.62
N ASP A 355 29.63 2.13 17.34
CA ASP A 355 30.56 1.49 18.28
C ASP A 355 29.88 1.07 19.60
N SER A 356 28.59 1.35 19.79
CA SER A 356 27.84 0.96 20.98
C SER A 356 26.32 1.04 20.79
N ASP A 357 25.59 0.02 21.24
CA ASP A 357 24.12 -0.02 21.33
C ASP A 357 23.59 0.69 22.61
N ASP A 358 24.44 1.44 23.33
CA ASP A 358 24.19 1.87 24.73
C ASP A 358 24.07 3.39 24.94
N GLU A 359 23.97 4.19 23.87
CA GLU A 359 23.54 5.59 23.99
C GLU A 359 22.02 5.67 23.83
N MET A 360 21.33 5.94 24.94
CA MET A 360 19.94 6.40 24.91
C MET A 360 19.82 7.57 23.93
N PRO A 361 18.76 7.67 23.13
CA PRO A 361 18.52 8.87 22.34
C PRO A 361 18.47 10.06 23.32
N ASP A 362 19.40 10.99 23.14
CA ASP A 362 19.41 12.27 23.85
C ASP A 362 18.01 12.86 23.77
N SER A 363 17.45 13.12 24.95
CA SER A 363 16.14 13.71 25.09
C SER A 363 16.14 15.05 24.37
N ASP A 364 15.29 15.15 23.35
CA ASP A 364 14.40 16.27 23.08
C ASP A 364 14.43 17.35 24.17
N GLU A 365 15.44 18.22 24.07
CA GLU A 365 15.50 19.51 24.73
C GLU A 365 14.47 20.40 24.02
N ASP A 366 13.36 20.68 24.70
CA ASP A 366 12.24 21.49 24.19
C ASP A 366 12.75 22.91 23.82
N PRO A 367 12.62 23.35 22.56
CA PRO A 367 13.09 24.67 22.11
C PRO A 367 12.14 25.82 22.47
N ASP A 368 11.35 25.67 23.54
CA ASP A 368 10.24 26.57 23.89
C ASP A 368 10.40 27.22 25.29
N ASP A 369 11.56 27.06 25.95
CA ASP A 369 11.78 27.43 27.37
C ASP A 369 12.33 28.86 27.61
N ASP A 370 12.37 29.72 26.59
CA ASP A 370 12.89 31.10 26.68
C ASP A 370 11.94 32.20 26.14
N LEU A 371 10.63 31.96 26.14
CA LEU A 371 9.62 33.00 25.84
C LEU A 371 8.95 33.61 27.09
N ASP A 372 9.77 34.31 27.89
CA ASP A 372 9.31 35.36 28.80
C ASP A 372 9.90 36.72 28.37
N ILE A 373 9.21 37.44 27.47
CA ILE A 373 9.34 38.89 27.23
C ILE A 373 7.96 39.54 27.09
#